data_AF-A0A541BVY7-F1
#
_entry.id   AF-A0A541BVY7-F1
#
_cell.length_a   1.000
_cell.length_b   1.000
_cell.length_c   1.000
_cell.angle_alpha   90.00
_cell.angle_beta   90.00
_cell.angle_gamma   90.00
#
_symmetry.space_group_name_H-M   'P 1'
#
loop_
_entity.id
_entity.type
_entity.pdbx_description
1 polymer ?
#
loop_
_entity_poly.entity_id
_entity_poly.type
_entity_poly.pdbx_seq_one_letter_code
_entity_poly.pdbx_strand_id
1 'polypeptide(L)'
;MDTVAERLAAWAEAEEARFLGRLEDEAPCSGWIAEYWRIVGDAAGRPHYRHVDGRTVDAEGERWAWSAAFVGAGVWAATGGAEWFAYCEWHSTYVRDAMRRAAAGGDQPYRAFPIDALPPRRGDLVVQWRAGIGDGAPDRPVTWRTAPRLDPFTSHGDIVVRVADGVAEIVGGNLADTVQRRRLALGPDGRLRDTAQARGHWFALIRFA
;
A
#
# COMPACT_ATOMS: atom_id res chain seq x y z
N MET A 1 -12.26 17.25 12.23
CA MET A 1 -12.93 15.94 12.20
C MET A 1 -11.87 14.94 11.81
N ASP A 2 -11.68 13.90 12.62
CA ASP A 2 -10.68 12.87 12.40
C ASP A 2 -11.20 11.88 11.34
N THR A 3 -10.71 12.00 10.11
CA THR A 3 -11.15 11.18 8.96
C THR A 3 -10.38 9.86 8.90
N VAL A 4 -10.84 8.89 8.10
CA VAL A 4 -10.08 7.65 7.84
C VAL A 4 -8.69 8.00 7.28
N ALA A 5 -8.63 8.98 6.37
CA ALA A 5 -7.39 9.48 5.79
C ALA A 5 -6.39 10.00 6.85
N GLU A 6 -6.86 10.82 7.80
CA GLU A 6 -5.97 11.36 8.85
C GLU A 6 -5.45 10.27 9.79
N ARG A 7 -6.32 9.33 10.22
CA ARG A 7 -5.90 8.19 11.05
C ARG A 7 -4.93 7.27 10.32
N LEU A 8 -5.15 7.01 9.04
CA LEU A 8 -4.27 6.14 8.25
C LEU A 8 -2.87 6.76 8.10
N ALA A 9 -2.80 8.06 7.79
CA ALA A 9 -1.53 8.76 7.71
C ALA A 9 -0.81 8.81 9.06
N ALA A 10 -1.52 9.09 10.15
CA ALA A 10 -0.95 9.10 11.49
C ALA A 10 -0.44 7.72 11.92
N TRP A 11 -1.17 6.66 11.57
CA TRP A 11 -0.74 5.27 11.81
C TRP A 11 0.56 4.95 11.05
N ALA A 12 0.66 5.35 9.78
CA ALA A 12 1.87 5.10 8.99
C ALA A 12 3.10 5.84 9.57
N GLU A 13 2.94 7.09 10.00
CA GLU A 13 4.01 7.85 10.69
C GLU A 13 4.41 7.19 12.02
N ALA A 14 3.43 6.68 12.77
CA ALA A 14 3.70 5.95 14.01
C ALA A 14 4.48 4.66 13.74
N GLU A 15 4.14 3.90 12.69
CA GLU A 15 4.87 2.68 12.35
C GLU A 15 6.27 2.96 11.81
N GLU A 16 6.48 4.04 11.04
CA GLU A 16 7.82 4.51 10.68
C GLU A 16 8.66 4.80 11.95
N ALA A 17 8.09 5.56 12.89
CA ALA A 17 8.73 5.88 14.16
C ALA A 17 8.88 4.66 15.09
N ARG A 18 8.08 3.61 14.89
CA ARG A 18 8.14 2.35 15.64
C ARG A 18 9.28 1.47 15.10
N PHE A 19 9.44 1.37 13.78
CA PHE A 19 10.51 0.61 13.16
C PHE A 19 11.88 1.25 13.37
N LEU A 20 11.97 2.59 13.29
CA LEU A 20 13.25 3.33 13.40
C LEU A 20 14.33 2.79 12.44
N GLY A 21 13.92 2.34 11.26
CA GLY A 21 14.81 1.77 10.23
C GLY A 21 15.36 0.38 10.54
N ARG A 22 14.96 -0.27 11.63
CA ARG A 22 15.30 -1.69 11.90
C ARG A 22 14.70 -2.61 10.85
N LEU A 23 15.41 -3.68 10.54
CA LEU A 23 15.01 -4.65 9.53
C LEU A 23 13.87 -5.54 10.03
N GLU A 24 13.13 -6.09 9.08
CA GLU A 24 11.95 -6.93 9.28
C GLU A 24 12.20 -8.20 10.11
N ASP A 25 13.40 -8.76 10.08
CA ASP A 25 13.78 -9.97 10.82
C ASP A 25 14.29 -9.68 12.23
N GLU A 26 14.55 -8.42 12.55
CA GLU A 26 14.96 -8.00 13.89
C GLU A 26 13.78 -8.05 14.85
N ALA A 27 14.05 -8.44 16.10
CA ALA A 27 13.08 -8.22 17.17
C ALA A 27 13.15 -6.75 17.63
N PRO A 28 12.02 -6.08 17.90
CA PRO A 28 10.64 -6.59 17.87
C PRO A 28 9.93 -6.48 16.51
N CYS A 29 10.56 -5.95 15.45
CA CYS A 29 9.95 -5.69 14.13
C CYS A 29 9.27 -6.92 13.52
N SER A 30 9.91 -8.09 13.58
CA SER A 30 9.33 -9.33 13.04
C SER A 30 7.98 -9.66 13.68
N GLY A 31 7.82 -9.37 14.98
CA GLY A 31 6.58 -9.58 15.71
C GLY A 31 5.48 -8.57 15.36
N TRP A 32 5.86 -7.34 14.99
CA TRP A 32 4.91 -6.34 14.48
C TRP A 32 4.42 -6.72 13.08
N ILE A 33 5.30 -7.28 12.25
CA ILE A 33 4.91 -7.82 10.94
C ILE A 33 3.96 -9.01 11.12
N ALA A 34 4.21 -9.88 12.11
CA ALA A 34 3.28 -10.95 12.47
C ALA A 34 1.89 -10.41 12.88
N GLU A 35 1.85 -9.28 13.58
CA GLU A 35 0.60 -8.60 13.92
C GLU A 35 -0.15 -8.13 12.68
N TYR A 36 0.54 -7.53 11.70
CA TYR A 36 -0.09 -7.11 10.44
C TYR A 36 -0.72 -8.29 9.70
N TRP A 37 0.03 -9.40 9.57
CA TRP A 37 -0.45 -10.59 8.90
C TRP A 37 -1.61 -11.25 9.63
N ARG A 38 -1.61 -11.26 10.96
CA ARG A 38 -2.76 -11.72 11.75
C ARG A 38 -3.99 -10.86 11.49
N ILE A 39 -3.85 -9.53 11.48
CA ILE A 39 -4.95 -8.60 11.19
C ILE A 39 -5.55 -8.86 9.80
N VAL A 40 -4.69 -8.91 8.77
CA VAL A 40 -5.13 -9.17 7.39
C VAL A 40 -5.72 -10.58 7.25
N GLY A 41 -5.12 -11.58 7.87
CA GLY A 41 -5.62 -12.95 7.88
C GLY A 41 -7.00 -13.08 8.51
N ASP A 42 -7.23 -12.42 9.65
CA ASP A 42 -8.53 -12.40 10.31
C ASP A 42 -9.58 -11.68 9.46
N ALA A 43 -9.24 -10.50 8.93
CA ALA A 43 -10.16 -9.68 8.12
C ALA A 43 -10.48 -10.29 6.74
N ALA A 44 -9.55 -11.05 6.15
CA ALA A 44 -9.74 -11.73 4.87
C ALA A 44 -10.28 -13.17 4.99
N GLY A 45 -10.45 -13.70 6.21
CA GLY A 45 -10.82 -15.11 6.43
C GLY A 45 -9.74 -16.11 5.99
N ARG A 46 -8.46 -15.74 6.13
CA ARG A 46 -7.28 -16.49 5.69
C ARG A 46 -6.38 -16.85 6.87
N PRO A 47 -6.73 -17.90 7.64
CA PRO A 47 -6.04 -18.23 8.89
C PRO A 47 -4.57 -18.62 8.69
N HIS A 48 -4.16 -19.04 7.50
CA HIS A 48 -2.77 -19.39 7.21
C HIS A 48 -1.80 -18.20 7.29
N TYR A 49 -2.29 -16.95 7.15
CA TYR A 49 -1.45 -15.75 7.34
C TYR A 49 -0.98 -15.57 8.78
N ARG A 50 -1.64 -16.19 9.77
CA ARG A 50 -1.25 -16.07 11.18
C ARG A 50 0.13 -16.67 11.50
N HIS A 51 0.69 -17.46 10.58
CA HIS A 51 2.03 -18.03 10.71
C HIS A 51 3.12 -17.19 10.07
N VAL A 52 2.76 -16.10 9.39
CA VAL A 52 3.70 -15.24 8.65
C VAL A 52 4.19 -14.11 9.55
N ASP A 53 5.49 -13.91 9.57
CA ASP A 53 6.19 -12.84 10.27
C ASP A 53 7.34 -12.29 9.42
N GLY A 54 8.11 -11.33 9.94
CA GLY A 54 9.25 -10.75 9.22
C GLY A 54 10.45 -11.70 8.98
N ARG A 55 10.36 -12.97 9.40
CA ARG A 55 11.37 -14.01 9.15
C ARG A 55 10.86 -15.12 8.24
N THR A 56 9.59 -15.08 7.88
CA THR A 56 8.95 -16.14 7.11
C THR A 56 9.47 -16.14 5.68
N VAL A 57 9.85 -17.32 5.20
CA VAL A 57 10.31 -17.55 3.84
C VAL A 57 9.40 -18.53 3.11
N ASP A 58 9.32 -18.41 1.79
CA ASP A 58 8.62 -19.37 0.93
C ASP A 58 9.46 -20.64 0.67
N ALA A 59 8.98 -21.50 -0.23
CA ALA A 59 9.63 -22.78 -0.53
C ALA A 59 10.98 -22.61 -1.24
N GLU A 60 11.16 -21.47 -1.91
CA GLU A 60 12.37 -21.07 -2.62
C GLU A 60 13.37 -20.35 -1.69
N GLY A 61 12.97 -20.06 -0.45
CA GLY A 61 13.78 -19.38 0.55
C GLY A 61 13.73 -17.86 0.45
N GLU A 62 12.82 -17.30 -0.35
CA GLU A 62 12.59 -15.86 -0.46
C GLU A 62 11.69 -15.36 0.67
N ARG A 63 11.95 -14.15 1.17
CA ARG A 63 11.18 -13.58 2.27
C ARG A 63 9.79 -13.17 1.80
N TRP A 64 8.80 -13.43 2.64
CA TRP A 64 7.41 -13.04 2.36
C TRP A 64 7.25 -11.53 2.35
N ALA A 65 6.82 -10.99 1.21
CA ALA A 65 6.56 -9.56 1.07
C ALA A 65 5.36 -9.13 1.92
N TRP A 66 5.52 -8.11 2.77
CA TRP A 66 4.50 -7.67 3.73
C TRP A 66 3.98 -6.25 3.49
N SER A 67 4.30 -5.62 2.36
CA SER A 67 3.84 -4.26 2.04
C SER A 67 2.32 -4.14 1.91
N ALA A 68 1.64 -5.17 1.37
CA ALA A 68 0.18 -5.18 1.32
C ALA A 68 -0.44 -5.40 2.70
N ALA A 69 0.18 -6.25 3.53
CA ALA A 69 -0.22 -6.47 4.92
C ALA A 69 -0.07 -5.19 5.76
N PHE A 70 1.00 -4.40 5.54
CA PHE A 70 1.19 -3.09 6.15
C PHE A 70 0.03 -2.13 5.83
N VAL A 71 -0.31 -1.97 4.54
CA VAL A 71 -1.44 -1.12 4.14
C VAL A 71 -2.76 -1.64 4.73
N GLY A 72 -2.99 -2.95 4.68
CA GLY A 72 -4.17 -3.58 5.26
C GLY A 72 -4.30 -3.33 6.77
N ALA A 73 -3.23 -3.52 7.53
CA ALA A 73 -3.22 -3.25 8.97
C ALA A 73 -3.48 -1.78 9.29
N GLY A 74 -2.92 -0.85 8.49
CA GLY A 74 -3.18 0.57 8.62
C GLY A 74 -4.63 0.95 8.36
N VAL A 75 -5.24 0.41 7.30
CA VAL A 75 -6.67 0.63 7.02
C VAL A 75 -7.54 0.01 8.10
N TRP A 76 -7.19 -1.19 8.59
CA TRP A 76 -7.88 -1.81 9.71
C TRP A 76 -7.85 -0.91 10.95
N ALA A 77 -6.67 -0.39 11.32
CA ALA A 77 -6.52 0.51 12.46
C ALA A 77 -7.28 1.83 12.28
N ALA A 78 -7.26 2.41 11.07
CA ALA A 78 -7.94 3.66 10.76
C ALA A 78 -9.47 3.54 10.68
N THR A 79 -10.00 2.33 10.51
CA THR A 79 -11.44 2.09 10.30
C THR A 79 -12.11 1.27 11.40
N GLY A 80 -11.34 0.69 12.32
CA GLY A 80 -11.85 -0.29 13.28
C GLY A 80 -12.18 -1.64 12.63
N GLY A 81 -11.47 -2.00 11.56
CA GLY A 81 -11.61 -3.28 10.87
C GLY A 81 -12.78 -3.36 9.90
N ALA A 82 -13.02 -2.29 9.14
CA ALA A 82 -14.18 -2.24 8.26
C ALA A 82 -14.15 -3.31 7.16
N GLU A 83 -15.23 -4.07 7.04
CA GLU A 83 -15.38 -5.21 6.11
C GLU A 83 -15.41 -4.80 4.63
N TRP A 84 -15.63 -3.52 4.33
CA TRP A 84 -15.67 -3.03 2.95
C TRP A 84 -14.28 -2.94 2.29
N PHE A 85 -13.19 -2.99 3.06
CA PHE A 85 -11.85 -2.96 2.48
C PHE A 85 -11.44 -4.36 2.03
N ALA A 86 -10.88 -4.46 0.82
CA ALA A 86 -10.49 -5.74 0.25
C ALA A 86 -9.11 -6.20 0.78
N TYR A 87 -9.07 -6.64 2.04
CA TYR A 87 -7.85 -7.15 2.69
C TYR A 87 -7.28 -8.36 1.94
N CYS A 88 -5.98 -8.30 1.65
CA CYS A 88 -5.27 -9.33 0.87
C CYS A 88 -3.75 -9.16 1.01
N GLU A 89 -3.03 -10.23 0.78
CA GLU A 89 -1.59 -10.30 0.58
C GLU A 89 -1.12 -9.57 -0.69
N TRP A 90 -2.04 -9.27 -1.62
CA TRP A 90 -1.75 -8.59 -2.87
C TRP A 90 -2.28 -7.16 -2.89
N HIS A 91 -1.40 -6.22 -3.27
CA HIS A 91 -1.80 -4.86 -3.59
C HIS A 91 -2.84 -4.81 -4.73
N SER A 92 -2.73 -5.69 -5.73
CA SER A 92 -3.64 -5.74 -6.88
C SER A 92 -5.10 -5.92 -6.48
N THR A 93 -5.37 -6.60 -5.37
CA THR A 93 -6.74 -6.90 -4.90
C THR A 93 -7.49 -5.63 -4.53
N TYR A 94 -6.97 -4.85 -3.58
CA TYR A 94 -7.63 -3.61 -3.15
C TYR A 94 -7.54 -2.50 -4.21
N VAL A 95 -6.50 -2.51 -5.07
CA VAL A 95 -6.41 -1.58 -6.20
C VAL A 95 -7.56 -1.83 -7.17
N ARG A 96 -7.80 -3.09 -7.55
CA ARG A 96 -8.90 -3.44 -8.48
C ARG A 96 -10.26 -3.19 -7.85
N ASP A 97 -10.43 -3.44 -6.57
CA ASP A 97 -11.67 -3.09 -5.86
C ASP A 97 -11.90 -1.57 -5.89
N ALA A 98 -10.87 -0.76 -5.59
CA ALA A 98 -10.94 0.69 -5.65
C ALA A 98 -11.27 1.21 -7.06
N MET A 99 -10.73 0.59 -8.12
CA MET A 99 -11.06 0.93 -9.51
C MET A 99 -12.50 0.54 -9.88
N ARG A 100 -12.98 -0.62 -9.41
CA ARG A 100 -14.37 -1.05 -9.59
C ARG A 100 -15.34 -0.09 -8.89
N ARG A 101 -15.03 0.33 -7.66
CA ARG A 101 -15.80 1.33 -6.92
C ARG A 101 -15.83 2.66 -7.64
N ALA A 102 -14.69 3.12 -8.17
CA ALA A 102 -14.60 4.32 -8.98
C ALA A 102 -15.57 4.26 -10.18
N ALA A 103 -15.56 3.16 -10.93
CA ALA A 103 -16.45 2.94 -12.07
C ALA A 103 -17.94 2.85 -11.67
N ALA A 104 -18.26 2.31 -10.50
CA ALA A 104 -19.63 2.22 -10.01
C ALA A 104 -20.27 3.58 -9.65
N GLY A 105 -19.46 4.64 -9.45
CA GLY A 105 -19.97 5.95 -9.04
C GLY A 105 -20.60 5.97 -7.63
N GLY A 106 -21.25 7.08 -7.25
CA GLY A 106 -21.95 7.27 -5.96
C GLY A 106 -21.07 7.68 -4.79
N ASP A 107 -21.47 7.32 -3.56
CA ASP A 107 -20.64 7.41 -2.37
C ASP A 107 -19.98 6.03 -2.14
N GLN A 108 -18.65 5.99 -2.11
CA GLN A 108 -17.88 4.77 -1.86
C GLN A 108 -16.83 5.06 -0.80
N PRO A 109 -16.55 4.13 0.11
CA PRO A 109 -15.63 4.35 1.23
C PRO A 109 -14.18 4.61 0.77
N TYR A 110 -13.83 4.13 -0.43
CA TYR A 110 -12.58 4.45 -1.11
C TYR A 110 -12.70 4.21 -2.62
N ARG A 111 -11.90 4.93 -3.41
CA ARG A 111 -11.88 4.85 -4.88
C ARG A 111 -10.47 5.05 -5.42
N ALA A 112 -10.20 4.47 -6.58
CA ALA A 112 -8.98 4.73 -7.32
C ALA A 112 -9.17 5.85 -8.37
N PHE A 113 -8.08 6.53 -8.68
CA PHE A 113 -7.94 7.54 -9.71
C PHE A 113 -6.64 7.28 -10.49
N PRO A 114 -6.54 7.68 -11.76
CA PRO A 114 -5.24 7.77 -12.43
C PRO A 114 -4.28 8.60 -11.57
N ILE A 115 -3.00 8.20 -11.51
CA ILE A 115 -2.00 8.84 -10.64
C ILE A 115 -1.88 10.36 -10.85
N ASP A 116 -2.14 10.83 -12.07
CA ASP A 116 -2.06 12.21 -12.52
C ASP A 116 -3.43 12.90 -12.60
N ALA A 117 -4.51 12.26 -12.14
CA ALA A 117 -5.84 12.88 -12.20
C ALA A 117 -6.01 13.98 -11.14
N LEU A 118 -5.47 13.77 -9.93
CA LEU A 118 -5.69 14.61 -8.76
C LEU A 118 -4.38 14.86 -8.00
N PRO A 119 -4.23 16.05 -7.36
CA PRO A 119 -3.19 16.25 -6.36
C PRO A 119 -3.34 15.23 -5.22
N PRO A 120 -2.25 14.57 -4.78
CA PRO A 120 -2.27 13.72 -3.61
C PRO A 120 -2.65 14.51 -2.36
N ARG A 121 -3.26 13.83 -1.40
CA ARG A 121 -3.62 14.34 -0.08
C ARG A 121 -3.12 13.37 0.98
N ARG A 122 -2.90 13.90 2.17
CA ARG A 122 -2.62 13.08 3.36
C ARG A 122 -3.72 12.01 3.49
N GLY A 123 -3.29 10.77 3.72
CA GLY A 123 -4.13 9.57 3.80
C GLY A 123 -4.48 8.90 2.46
N ASP A 124 -4.10 9.47 1.31
CA ASP A 124 -4.18 8.74 0.05
C ASP A 124 -3.17 7.60 0.00
N LEU A 125 -3.44 6.60 -0.83
CA LEU A 125 -2.41 5.63 -1.25
C LEU A 125 -1.91 6.01 -2.65
N VAL A 126 -0.61 5.93 -2.87
CA VAL A 126 -0.01 5.96 -4.20
C VAL A 126 0.45 4.56 -4.56
N VAL A 127 0.19 4.13 -5.80
CA VAL A 127 0.43 2.75 -6.23
C VAL A 127 1.33 2.73 -7.45
N GLN A 128 2.43 2.00 -7.34
CA GLN A 128 3.36 1.73 -8.42
C GLN A 128 3.24 0.30 -8.91
N TRP A 129 3.33 0.13 -10.22
CA TRP A 129 3.76 -1.14 -10.80
C TRP A 129 5.25 -1.31 -10.56
N ARG A 130 5.70 -2.54 -10.30
CA ARG A 130 7.13 -2.86 -10.18
C ARG A 130 7.50 -3.94 -11.20
N ALA A 131 8.58 -3.71 -11.94
CA ALA A 131 9.14 -4.66 -12.88
C ALA A 131 10.13 -5.59 -12.18
N GLY A 132 10.16 -6.86 -12.59
CA GLY A 132 11.15 -7.85 -12.14
C GLY A 132 11.15 -8.10 -10.62
N ILE A 133 9.98 -8.07 -9.98
CA ILE A 133 9.82 -8.53 -8.60
C ILE A 133 9.37 -9.99 -8.64
N GLY A 134 10.08 -10.86 -7.92
CA GLY A 134 9.78 -12.29 -7.81
C GLY A 134 8.55 -12.60 -6.96
N ASP A 135 7.49 -11.77 -6.99
CA ASP A 135 6.31 -12.00 -6.17
C ASP A 135 5.37 -13.08 -6.74
N GLY A 136 5.71 -13.67 -7.89
CA GLY A 136 4.96 -14.76 -8.53
C GLY A 136 3.91 -14.29 -9.55
N ALA A 137 3.69 -12.98 -9.71
CA ALA A 137 2.84 -12.45 -10.77
C ALA A 137 3.62 -12.30 -12.10
N PRO A 138 2.94 -12.35 -13.27
CA PRO A 138 3.60 -12.13 -14.55
C PRO A 138 4.24 -10.74 -14.63
N ASP A 139 5.53 -10.69 -14.98
CA ASP A 139 6.27 -9.44 -15.15
C ASP A 139 5.89 -8.74 -16.46
N ARG A 140 4.78 -7.99 -16.40
CA ARG A 140 4.25 -7.21 -17.53
C ARG A 140 3.84 -5.81 -17.05
N PRO A 141 4.03 -4.77 -17.88
CA PRO A 141 3.62 -3.42 -17.54
C PRO A 141 2.14 -3.31 -17.12
N VAL A 142 1.92 -2.88 -15.88
CA VAL A 142 0.59 -2.55 -15.36
C VAL A 142 0.39 -1.05 -15.44
N THR A 143 -0.65 -0.63 -16.14
CA THR A 143 -1.07 0.77 -16.28
C THR A 143 -2.49 0.91 -15.73
N TRP A 144 -2.96 2.14 -15.53
CA TRP A 144 -4.38 2.41 -15.23
C TRP A 144 -5.34 1.65 -16.16
N ARG A 145 -5.03 1.56 -17.45
CA ARG A 145 -5.90 0.90 -18.44
C ARG A 145 -5.84 -0.63 -18.38
N THR A 146 -4.70 -1.21 -17.98
CA THR A 146 -4.52 -2.68 -17.98
C THR A 146 -4.88 -3.31 -16.65
N ALA A 147 -4.64 -2.63 -15.52
CA ALA A 147 -4.85 -3.13 -14.17
C ALA A 147 -6.21 -3.83 -13.92
N PRO A 148 -7.36 -3.33 -14.41
CA PRO A 148 -8.66 -4.00 -14.18
C PRO A 148 -8.72 -5.44 -14.71
N ARG A 149 -7.92 -5.76 -15.73
CA ARG A 149 -7.92 -7.05 -16.46
C ARG A 149 -6.80 -8.00 -16.04
N LEU A 150 -5.95 -7.61 -15.09
CA LEU A 150 -4.83 -8.42 -14.61
C LEU A 150 -5.08 -8.81 -13.17
N ASP A 151 -4.94 -10.09 -12.83
CA ASP A 151 -5.14 -10.58 -11.46
C ASP A 151 -4.38 -11.90 -11.27
N PRO A 152 -3.40 -11.98 -10.35
CA PRO A 152 -2.77 -10.85 -9.65
C PRO A 152 -1.88 -10.01 -10.59
N PHE A 153 -1.32 -8.92 -10.06
CA PHE A 153 -0.22 -8.21 -10.69
C PHE A 153 0.76 -7.61 -9.67
N THR A 154 2.05 -7.61 -10.03
CA THR A 154 3.13 -7.03 -9.23
C THR A 154 2.91 -5.54 -9.02
N SER A 155 2.84 -5.11 -7.76
CA SER A 155 2.68 -3.70 -7.43
C SER A 155 3.13 -3.41 -6.00
N HIS A 156 3.26 -2.13 -5.68
CA HIS A 156 3.55 -1.67 -4.34
C HIS A 156 2.77 -0.39 -4.05
N GLY A 157 2.32 -0.24 -2.82
CA GLY A 157 1.53 0.91 -2.40
C GLY A 157 2.05 1.53 -1.10
N ASP A 158 2.12 2.85 -1.08
CA ASP A 158 2.56 3.64 0.08
C ASP A 158 1.45 4.63 0.48
N ILE A 159 1.44 5.01 1.75
CA ILE A 159 0.49 5.95 2.34
C ILE A 159 1.09 7.36 2.27
N VAL A 160 0.37 8.33 1.71
CA VAL A 160 0.75 9.74 1.74
C VAL A 160 0.57 10.27 3.16
N VAL A 161 1.67 10.68 3.80
CA VAL A 161 1.64 11.24 5.16
C VAL A 161 1.72 12.76 5.15
N ARG A 162 2.38 13.38 4.16
CA ARG A 162 2.46 14.85 4.12
C ARG A 162 2.45 15.34 2.69
N VAL A 163 1.83 16.50 2.47
CA VAL A 163 1.92 17.23 1.20
C VAL A 163 2.23 18.68 1.53
N ALA A 164 3.44 19.13 1.22
CA ALA A 164 3.81 20.56 1.30
C ALA A 164 5.01 20.86 0.41
N ASP A 165 5.17 22.13 0.04
CA ASP A 165 6.35 22.66 -0.66
C ASP A 165 6.70 21.91 -1.95
N GLY A 166 5.67 21.52 -2.73
CA GLY A 166 5.85 20.78 -3.98
C GLY A 166 6.32 19.34 -3.79
N VAL A 167 6.16 18.77 -2.59
CA VAL A 167 6.55 17.40 -2.26
C VAL A 167 5.41 16.68 -1.56
N ALA A 168 5.15 15.43 -1.97
CA ALA A 168 4.41 14.47 -1.16
C ALA A 168 5.38 13.53 -0.46
N GLU A 169 5.27 13.40 0.86
CA GLU A 169 5.96 12.36 1.63
C GLU A 169 5.04 11.17 1.78
N ILE A 170 5.57 9.99 1.48
CA ILE A 170 4.87 8.72 1.52
C ILE A 170 5.60 7.75 2.44
N VAL A 171 4.86 6.91 3.14
CA VAL A 171 5.41 5.87 4.02
C VAL A 171 4.87 4.52 3.57
N GLY A 172 5.78 3.57 3.37
CA GLY A 172 5.47 2.20 2.98
C GLY A 172 6.21 1.19 3.86
N GLY A 173 5.60 0.01 4.03
CA GLY A 173 6.24 -1.16 4.63
C GLY A 173 6.96 -2.01 3.58
N ASN A 174 7.91 -2.82 4.01
CA ASN A 174 8.75 -3.69 3.16
C ASN A 174 9.47 -2.92 2.03
N LEU A 175 9.92 -1.71 2.35
CA LEU A 175 10.82 -0.91 1.53
C LEU A 175 12.25 -1.15 2.02
N ALA A 176 13.04 -1.90 1.27
CA ALA A 176 14.35 -2.40 1.71
C ALA A 176 14.24 -3.07 3.09
N ASP A 177 13.27 -3.98 3.21
CA ASP A 177 13.06 -4.83 4.38
C ASP A 177 12.74 -4.06 5.68
N THR A 178 12.19 -2.84 5.57
CA THR A 178 11.76 -2.03 6.72
C THR A 178 10.59 -1.09 6.36
N VAL A 179 10.12 -0.29 7.32
CA VAL A 179 9.20 0.83 7.08
C VAL A 179 10.01 2.07 6.76
N GLN A 180 9.76 2.69 5.60
CA GLN A 180 10.52 3.86 5.16
C GLN A 180 9.63 4.95 4.59
N ARG A 181 10.10 6.20 4.77
CA ARG A 181 9.57 7.39 4.12
C ARG A 181 10.30 7.69 2.81
N ARG A 182 9.54 7.97 1.76
CA ARG A 182 10.03 8.44 0.46
C ARG A 182 9.39 9.79 0.11
N ARG A 183 10.01 10.49 -0.85
CA ARG A 183 9.54 11.80 -1.33
C ARG A 183 9.20 11.71 -2.81
N LEU A 184 8.01 12.20 -3.15
CA LEU A 184 7.54 12.36 -4.52
C LEU A 184 7.51 13.84 -4.89
N ALA A 185 8.12 14.19 -6.01
CA ALA A 185 8.10 15.56 -6.52
C ALA A 185 6.74 15.85 -7.19
N LEU A 186 6.13 16.96 -6.78
CA LEU A 186 4.88 17.45 -7.33
C LEU A 186 5.14 18.60 -8.31
N GLY A 187 4.30 18.71 -9.32
CA GLY A 187 4.28 19.84 -10.25
C GLY A 187 3.63 21.08 -9.63
N PRO A 188 3.64 22.22 -10.34
CA PRO A 188 2.99 23.46 -9.89
C PRO A 188 1.48 23.33 -9.66
N ASP A 189 0.82 22.35 -10.28
CA ASP A 189 -0.60 22.04 -10.09
C ASP A 189 -0.85 21.07 -8.92
N GLY A 190 0.20 20.72 -8.17
CA GLY A 190 0.16 19.81 -7.02
C GLY A 190 0.07 18.33 -7.39
N ARG A 191 0.08 17.98 -8.68
CA ARG A 191 0.04 16.58 -9.13
C ARG A 191 1.42 15.98 -9.23
N LEU A 192 1.50 14.65 -9.27
CA LEU A 192 2.78 13.96 -9.42
C LEU A 192 3.44 14.35 -10.75
N ARG A 193 4.67 14.87 -10.68
CA ARG A 193 5.39 15.40 -11.85
C ARG A 193 6.02 14.30 -12.70
N ASP A 194 6.57 13.28 -12.05
CA ASP A 194 7.23 12.15 -12.71
C ASP A 194 6.62 10.84 -12.19
N THR A 195 6.02 10.10 -13.10
CA THR A 195 5.43 8.79 -12.80
C THR A 195 6.43 7.66 -13.04
N ALA A 196 7.54 7.90 -13.75
CA ALA A 196 8.53 6.88 -14.03
C ALA A 196 9.34 6.51 -12.79
N GLN A 197 9.74 5.24 -12.71
CA GLN A 197 10.62 4.71 -11.68
C GLN A 197 11.65 3.79 -12.35
N ALA A 198 12.84 3.65 -11.76
CA ALA A 198 13.90 2.79 -12.31
C ALA A 198 13.43 1.34 -12.58
N ARG A 199 12.46 0.85 -11.80
CA ARG A 199 11.84 -0.47 -11.94
C ARG A 199 10.32 -0.39 -12.00
N GLY A 200 9.75 0.54 -12.77
CA GLY A 200 8.31 0.58 -12.99
C GLY A 200 7.75 1.99 -13.15
N HIS A 201 6.50 2.18 -12.74
CA HIS A 201 5.88 3.51 -12.74
C HIS A 201 4.69 3.58 -11.78
N TRP A 202 4.43 4.78 -11.25
CA TRP A 202 3.20 5.10 -10.55
C TRP A 202 2.04 5.14 -11.55
N PHE A 203 0.90 4.52 -11.20
CA PHE A 203 -0.23 4.43 -12.13
C PHE A 203 -1.60 4.71 -11.50
N ALA A 204 -1.71 4.59 -10.18
CA ALA A 204 -2.97 4.84 -9.47
C ALA A 204 -2.76 5.57 -8.16
N LEU A 205 -3.76 6.39 -7.81
CA LEU A 205 -3.96 7.00 -6.52
C LEU A 205 -5.26 6.46 -5.92
N ILE A 206 -5.28 6.07 -4.66
CA ILE A 206 -6.49 5.64 -3.95
C ILE A 206 -6.82 6.65 -2.86
N ARG A 207 -8.08 7.08 -2.81
CA ARG A 207 -8.57 8.03 -1.81
C ARG A 207 -9.71 7.43 -1.02
N PHE A 208 -9.62 7.57 0.31
CA PHE A 208 -10.70 7.25 1.25
C PHE A 208 -11.66 8.43 1.37
N ALA A 209 -12.94 8.13 1.61
CA ALA A 209 -13.99 9.13 1.83
C ALA A 209 -13.87 9.83 3.20
#